data_AF-A0A7J5TEJ1-F1
#
_entry.id   AF-A0A7J5TEJ1-F1
#
_cell.length_a   1.000
_cell.length_b   1.000
_cell.length_c   1.000
_cell.angle_alpha   90.00
_cell.angle_beta   90.00
_cell.angle_gamma   90.00
#
_symmetry.space_group_name_H-M   'P 1'
#
loop_
_entity.id
_entity.type
_entity.pdbx_description
1 polymer ?
#
loop_
_entity_poly.entity_id
_entity_poly.type
_entity_poly.pdbx_seq_one_letter_code
_entity_poly.pdbx_strand_id
1 'polypeptide(L)' 'MKRQVIVAQGTVEGLAVEDQGITVFRGVPFAQPPVGGLRWRAPQPALPWDGVLQAFDFGPTAMQPTPGASDDFYDRE' A
#
# COMPACT_ATOMS: atom_id res chain seq x y z
N MET A 1 6.92 14.93 12.24
CA MET A 1 8.30 14.82 11.69
C MET A 1 8.38 13.68 10.69
N LYS A 2 9.32 13.70 9.75
CA LYS A 2 9.53 12.61 8.78
C LYS A 2 10.60 11.63 9.28
N ARG A 3 10.46 10.34 8.97
CA ARG A 3 11.44 9.31 9.35
C ARG A 3 11.72 8.37 8.20
N GLN A 4 12.99 8.10 7.92
CA GLN A 4 13.43 7.20 6.86
C GLN A 4 13.90 5.84 7.42
N VAL A 5 13.60 4.77 6.70
CA VAL A 5 13.99 3.39 7.01
C VAL A 5 14.43 2.70 5.71
N ILE A 6 15.52 1.93 5.77
CA ILE A 6 16.01 1.11 4.65
C ILE A 6 15.35 -0.27 4.73
N VAL A 7 14.72 -0.69 3.64
CA VAL A 7 14.16 -2.03 3.44
C VAL A 7 14.85 -2.72 2.26
N ALA A 8 14.51 -3.98 1.99
CA ALA A 8 15.18 -4.78 0.94
C ALA A 8 15.05 -4.17 -0.47
N GLN A 9 13.96 -3.47 -0.76
CA GLN A 9 13.66 -2.88 -2.06
C GLN A 9 14.13 -1.42 -2.23
N GLY A 10 14.50 -0.74 -1.14
CA GLY A 10 14.89 0.67 -1.18
C GLY A 10 14.64 1.40 0.14
N THR A 11 14.67 2.73 0.10
CA THR A 11 14.41 3.59 1.28
C THR A 11 12.94 4.02 1.31
N VAL A 12 12.32 4.01 2.49
CA VAL A 12 10.94 4.44 2.73
C VAL A 12 10.92 5.59 3.73
N GLU A 13 10.13 6.63 3.46
CA GLU A 13 9.89 7.77 4.38
C GLU A 13 8.45 7.73 4.92
N GLY A 14 8.31 7.74 6.25
CA GLY A 14 7.04 7.76 6.96
C GLY A 14 6.82 9.05 7.75
N LEU A 15 5.61 9.21 8.30
CA LEU A 15 5.21 10.35 9.12
C LEU A 15 5.13 9.96 10.59
N ALA A 16 5.82 10.69 11.46
CA ALA A 16 5.63 10.63 12.90
C ALA A 16 4.32 11.32 13.29
N VAL A 17 3.51 10.64 14.10
CA VAL A 17 2.26 11.16 14.68
C VAL A 17 2.60 12.20 15.75
N GLU A 18 1.69 13.14 15.99
CA GLU A 18 1.89 14.28 16.90
C GLU A 18 2.33 13.88 18.32
N ASP A 19 1.90 12.71 18.82
CA ASP A 19 2.27 12.17 20.14
C ASP A 19 3.63 11.45 20.17
N GLN A 20 4.47 11.68 19.17
CA GLN A 20 5.91 11.37 19.03
C GLN A 20 6.40 9.91 19.24
N GLY A 21 5.56 8.99 19.74
CA GLY A 21 5.93 7.58 19.93
C GLY A 21 5.72 6.70 18.71
N ILE A 22 4.94 7.14 17.73
CA ILE A 22 4.50 6.33 16.59
C ILE A 22 4.95 6.96 15.28
N THR A 23 5.53 6.16 14.41
CA THR A 23 5.79 6.50 13.01
C THR A 23 4.94 5.60 12.12
N VAL A 24 4.20 6.19 11.19
CA VAL A 24 3.31 5.47 10.27
C VAL A 24 3.89 5.49 8.87
N PHE A 25 3.89 4.33 8.22
CA PHE A 25 4.26 4.12 6.83
C PHE A 25 3.06 3.48 6.11
N ARG A 26 2.46 4.21 5.16
CA ARG A 26 1.28 3.76 4.41
C ARG A 26 1.66 3.51 2.96
N GLY A 27 1.03 2.51 2.33
CA GLY A 27 1.21 2.24 0.91
C GLY A 27 2.57 1.64 0.52
N VAL A 28 3.31 1.03 1.46
CA VAL A 28 4.60 0.38 1.15
C VAL A 28 4.36 -0.88 0.30
N PRO A 29 4.94 -0.98 -0.91
CA PRO A 29 4.75 -2.13 -1.78
C PRO A 29 5.49 -3.36 -1.24
N PHE A 30 4.78 -4.47 -1.11
CA PHE A 30 5.34 -5.76 -0.70
C PHE A 30 5.37 -6.80 -1.84
N ALA A 31 4.62 -6.55 -2.92
CA ALA A 31 4.55 -7.40 -4.10
C ALA A 31 4.37 -6.53 -5.36
N GLN A 32 4.65 -7.11 -6.53
CA GLN A 32 4.26 -6.52 -7.80
C GLN A 32 2.73 -6.50 -7.96
N PRO A 33 2.17 -5.49 -8.66
CA PRO A 33 0.74 -5.45 -8.96
C PRO A 33 0.27 -6.73 -9.69
N PRO A 34 -0.76 -7.45 -9.19
CA PRO A 34 -1.22 -8.73 -9.77
C PRO A 34 -2.14 -8.52 -10.98
N VAL A 35 -1.67 -7.73 -11.95
CA VAL A 35 -2.41 -7.32 -13.16
C VAL A 35 -1.82 -7.95 -14.42
N GLY A 36 -2.59 -7.94 -15.52
CA GLY A 36 -2.14 -8.50 -16.80
C GLY A 36 -1.71 -9.97 -16.68
N GLY A 37 -0.52 -10.29 -17.18
CA GLY A 37 0.04 -11.65 -17.13
C GLY A 37 0.35 -12.18 -15.72
N LEU A 38 0.33 -11.32 -14.69
CA LEU A 38 0.50 -11.71 -13.29
C LEU A 38 -0.82 -12.08 -12.61
N ARG A 39 -1.97 -11.79 -13.24
CA ARG A 39 -3.27 -12.19 -12.70
C ARG A 39 -3.36 -13.72 -12.64
N TRP A 40 -3.92 -14.24 -11.54
CA TRP A 40 -4.05 -15.69 -11.26
C TRP A 40 -2.72 -16.43 -11.09
N ARG A 41 -1.65 -15.71 -10.73
CA ARG A 41 -0.36 -16.30 -10.37
C ARG A 41 -0.01 -16.01 -8.92
N ALA A 42 0.97 -16.74 -8.39
CA ALA A 42 1.56 -16.44 -7.10
C ALA A 42 2.12 -15.00 -7.08
N PRO A 43 2.05 -14.29 -5.94
CA PRO A 43 2.57 -12.93 -5.82
C PRO A 43 4.07 -12.92 -6.13
N GLN A 44 4.49 -11.96 -6.96
CA GLN A 44 5.91 -11.75 -7.26
C GLN A 44 6.47 -10.67 -6.33
N PRO A 45 7.74 -10.75 -5.89
CA PRO A 45 8.35 -9.75 -5.02
C PRO A 45 8.26 -8.34 -5.62
N ALA A 46 8.05 -7.33 -4.77
CA ALA A 46 8.12 -5.93 -5.19
C ALA A 46 9.46 -5.64 -5.84
N LEU A 47 9.43 -4.89 -6.95
CA LEU A 47 10.63 -4.43 -7.63
C LEU A 47 11.34 -3.37 -6.75
N PRO A 48 12.68 -3.30 -6.80
CA PRO A 48 13.39 -2.21 -6.14
C PRO A 48 13.01 -0.86 -6.76
N TRP A 49 13.15 0.21 -5.99
CA TRP A 49 12.96 1.58 -6.45
C TRP A 49 14.18 2.43 -6.14
N ASP A 50 14.42 3.43 -6.98
CA ASP A 50 15.45 4.43 -6.75
C ASP A 50 14.94 5.53 -5.81
N GLY A 51 15.86 6.11 -5.03
CA GLY A 51 15.55 7.21 -4.13
C GLY A 51 14.74 6.79 -2.89
N VAL A 52 13.81 7.66 -2.48
CA VAL A 52 13.03 7.51 -1.25
C VAL A 52 11.53 7.43 -1.59
N LEU A 53 10.90 6.32 -1.24
CA LEU A 53 9.46 6.13 -1.39
C LEU A 53 8.70 6.82 -0.24
N GLN A 54 7.85 7.78 -0.58
CA GLN A 54 7.01 8.48 0.38
C GLN A 54 5.79 7.63 0.76
N ALA A 55 5.79 7.10 1.98
CA ALA A 55 4.76 6.22 2.50
C ALA A 55 3.76 6.98 3.37
N PHE A 56 3.13 8.02 2.80
CA PHE A 56 2.25 8.93 3.54
C PHE A 56 0.78 8.56 3.44
N ASP A 57 0.39 8.05 2.27
CA ASP A 57 -0.98 7.78 1.88
C ASP A 57 -1.23 6.28 1.69
N PHE A 58 -2.48 5.86 1.87
CA PHE A 58 -2.86 4.48 1.59
C PHE A 58 -2.84 4.22 0.08
N GLY A 59 -2.41 3.02 -0.31
CA GLY A 59 -2.56 2.54 -1.68
C GLY A 59 -4.01 2.18 -2.01
N PRO A 60 -4.31 1.88 -3.28
CA PRO A 60 -5.64 1.43 -3.69
C PRO A 60 -6.00 0.10 -3.02
N THR A 61 -7.27 -0.06 -2.66
CA THR A 61 -7.81 -1.34 -2.18
C THR A 61 -7.89 -2.37 -3.31
N ALA A 62 -7.94 -3.65 -2.95
CA ALA A 62 -8.22 -4.70 -3.92
C ALA A 62 -9.62 -4.51 -4.52
N MET A 63 -9.79 -4.95 -5.78
CA MET A 63 -11.06 -4.90 -6.48
C MET A 63 -12.15 -5.60 -5.68
N GLN A 64 -13.16 -4.83 -5.30
CA GLN A 64 -14.35 -5.29 -4.59
C GLN A 64 -15.48 -4.29 -4.88
N PRO A 65 -16.75 -4.70 -4.75
CA PRO A 65 -17.87 -3.76 -4.75
C PRO A 65 -17.73 -2.78 -3.59
N THR A 66 -18.30 -1.59 -3.74
CA THR A 66 -18.30 -0.59 -2.68
C THR A 66 -19.52 -0.82 -1.78
N PRO A 67 -19.34 -1.10 -0.47
CA PRO A 67 -20.40 -1.07 0.53
C PRO A 67 -21.34 0.13 0.37
N GLY A 68 -22.63 -0.13 0.28
CA GLY A 68 -23.70 0.87 0.17
C GLY A 68 -23.79 1.61 -1.17
N ALA A 69 -23.07 1.16 -2.21
CA ALA A 69 -23.10 1.85 -3.51
C ALA A 69 -24.35 1.54 -4.35
N SER A 70 -25.05 0.44 -4.06
CA SER A 70 -26.31 0.09 -4.72
C SER A 70 -27.23 -0.73 -3.79
N ASP A 71 -28.48 -0.94 -4.22
CA ASP A 71 -29.44 -1.82 -3.55
C ASP A 71 -29.20 -3.31 -3.85
N ASP A 72 -28.17 -3.66 -4.64
CA ASP A 72 -27.86 -5.05 -4.98
C ASP A 72 -27.46 -5.84 -3.74
N PHE A 73 -27.83 -7.12 -3.69
CA PHE A 73 -27.55 -8.00 -2.56
C PHE A 73 -26.07 -7.95 -2.10
N TYR A 74 -25.14 -7.79 -3.05
CA TYR A 74 -23.69 -7.78 -2.82
C TYR A 74 -23.13 -6.43 -2.33
N ASP A 75 -23.94 -5.37 -2.36
CA ASP A 75 -23.53 -3.99 -2.01
C ASP A 75 -24.27 -3.48 -0.76
N ARG A 76 -25.14 -4.28 -0.12
CA ARG A 76 -26.03 -3.83 0.96
C ARG A 76 -25.41 -3.69 2.35
N GLU A 77 -24.16 -4.12 2.56
CA GLU A 77 -23.41 -3.95 3.81
C GLU A 77 -22.20 -3.06 3.61
#